data_AF-A0AAW2JLY4-F1
#
_entry.id   AF-A0AAW2JLY4-F1
#
_cell.length_a   1.000
_cell.length_b   1.000
_cell.length_c   1.000
_cell.angle_alpha   90.00
_cell.angle_beta   90.00
_cell.angle_gamma   90.00
#
_symmetry.space_group_name_H-M   'P 1'
#
loop_
_entity.id
_entity.type
_entity.pdbx_description
1 polymer ?
#
loop_
_entity_poly.entity_id
_entity_poly.type
_entity_poly.pdbx_seq_one_letter_code
_entity_poly.pdbx_strand_id
1 'polypeptide(L)'
;MNEFKECITAAALVNLPFTGCFFSWHNSSMGSRSLWKRLDRVLVNEAWLVKWPLTKVLVCTAEHIRPLTLILSGYDRNYEQGMFRFDNFLAKQPGFINTVWSTWKHSIYGTRMYGVITKMKALKPFRAQRKKKGDMTNNVHLAKSFLQQAQTLFDKYKESTLLQLVKLCQLTYCKAVQQETTYPHHGGGYCTDSPVTVDEVKEAFFDISEDSARDRMGIHQPFFKAAWPVIGGDISAAVVEFFQSGRLLKQINATLLVLIPKVQLPTRVAEFRPIACCNVVYKALTKILVRRLQKVLHLIIDYSQNAFIPGRSIADNVMLAQELLAGYNQKNSPQDDALLEFAAMSGLHVNASKSQIILSASVRAERQNILDIMGFQEGTLPITYLGVPLVASRLSIADCQPLLHKLDSRLASWGQHNLSLAGRTQLIKSVLSSLHTYWASVFILPKAVIKVIEQRIRTFLWKGSTGRGYAKVAWEHICNRRRKVGWGFAVYYR
;
A
#
# COMPACT_ATOMS: atom_id res chain seq x y z
N MET A 1 -49.29 -11.34 8.78
CA MET A 1 -47.98 -11.90 8.33
C MET A 1 -48.13 -12.93 7.20
N ASN A 2 -49.23 -13.69 7.10
CA ASN A 2 -49.43 -14.65 6.00
C ASN A 2 -49.75 -13.97 4.66
N GLU A 3 -50.67 -13.00 4.63
CA GLU A 3 -50.98 -12.20 3.43
C GLU A 3 -49.74 -11.51 2.83
N PHE A 4 -48.84 -11.00 3.66
CA PHE A 4 -47.58 -10.40 3.19
C PHE A 4 -46.64 -11.44 2.56
N LYS A 5 -46.58 -12.66 3.13
CA LYS A 5 -45.79 -13.76 2.54
C LYS A 5 -46.41 -14.24 1.23
N GLU A 6 -47.73 -14.30 1.15
CA GLU A 6 -48.48 -14.63 -0.08
C GLU A 6 -48.23 -13.57 -1.15
N CYS A 7 -48.25 -12.29 -0.80
CA CYS A 7 -47.90 -11.19 -1.71
C CYS A 7 -46.47 -11.29 -2.23
N ILE A 8 -45.48 -11.57 -1.38
CA ILE A 8 -44.08 -11.78 -1.79
C ILE A 8 -43.96 -12.95 -2.76
N THR A 9 -44.67 -14.05 -2.47
CA THR A 9 -44.62 -15.28 -3.27
C THR A 9 -45.31 -15.06 -4.62
N ALA A 10 -46.48 -14.41 -4.64
CA ALA A 10 -47.22 -14.07 -5.85
C ALA A 10 -46.47 -13.07 -6.75
N ALA A 11 -45.72 -12.13 -6.15
CA ALA A 11 -44.87 -11.19 -6.86
C ALA A 11 -43.49 -11.75 -7.26
N ALA A 12 -43.23 -13.05 -7.01
CA ALA A 12 -41.97 -13.73 -7.28
C ALA A 12 -40.73 -12.97 -6.74
N LEU A 13 -40.87 -12.38 -5.55
CA LEU A 13 -39.83 -11.57 -4.92
C LEU A 13 -38.94 -12.43 -4.03
N VAL A 14 -37.63 -12.27 -4.17
CA VAL A 14 -36.61 -12.99 -3.40
C VAL A 14 -35.81 -11.99 -2.56
N ASN A 15 -35.41 -12.40 -1.35
CA ASN A 15 -34.54 -11.58 -0.51
C ASN A 15 -33.13 -11.54 -1.08
N LEU A 16 -32.58 -10.34 -1.26
CA LEU A 16 -31.17 -10.18 -1.61
C LEU A 16 -30.25 -10.61 -0.47
N PRO A 17 -29.08 -11.21 -0.78
CA PRO A 17 -28.07 -11.52 0.21
C PRO A 17 -27.46 -10.22 0.78
N PHE A 18 -27.25 -10.20 2.09
CA PHE A 18 -26.66 -9.06 2.79
C PHE A 18 -25.24 -9.37 3.28
N THR A 19 -24.48 -8.31 3.53
CA THR A 19 -23.14 -8.32 4.14
C THR A 19 -23.08 -7.22 5.20
N GLY A 20 -22.20 -7.35 6.20
CA GLY A 20 -22.09 -6.40 7.32
C GLY A 20 -22.78 -6.92 8.58
N CYS A 21 -23.42 -6.03 9.33
CA CYS A 21 -24.01 -6.33 10.63
C CYS A 21 -25.21 -7.29 10.51
N PHE A 22 -25.30 -8.28 11.41
CA PHE A 22 -26.33 -9.32 11.33
C PHE A 22 -27.72 -8.83 11.75
N PHE A 23 -27.78 -7.88 12.68
CA PHE A 23 -29.00 -7.27 13.19
C PHE A 23 -29.12 -5.85 12.68
N SER A 24 -30.35 -5.45 12.33
CA SER A 24 -30.64 -4.09 11.83
C SER A 24 -31.42 -3.25 12.84
N TRP A 25 -31.92 -3.87 13.91
CA TRP A 25 -32.68 -3.22 14.96
C TRP A 25 -32.33 -3.81 16.34
N HIS A 26 -32.25 -2.94 17.34
CA HIS A 26 -32.09 -3.29 18.75
C HIS A 26 -33.11 -2.52 19.58
N ASN A 27 -33.69 -3.17 20.57
CA ASN A 27 -34.68 -2.55 21.44
C ASN A 27 -34.09 -1.61 22.53
N SER A 28 -32.79 -1.32 22.46
CA SER A 28 -32.04 -0.44 23.40
C SER A 28 -32.18 -0.83 24.88
N SER A 29 -32.63 -2.06 25.17
CA SER A 29 -32.83 -2.55 26.54
C SER A 29 -31.57 -3.25 27.05
N MET A 30 -31.25 -3.04 28.34
CA MET A 30 -30.15 -3.72 29.01
C MET A 30 -30.61 -4.99 29.75
N GLY A 31 -29.76 -6.01 29.78
CA GLY A 31 -30.01 -7.27 30.51
C GLY A 31 -30.85 -8.31 29.75
N SER A 32 -31.62 -9.12 30.48
CA SER A 32 -32.38 -10.28 29.96
C SER A 32 -33.50 -9.95 28.97
N ARG A 33 -33.85 -8.66 28.82
CA ARG A 33 -34.81 -8.14 27.85
C ARG A 33 -34.18 -7.57 26.58
N SER A 34 -32.85 -7.68 26.43
CA SER A 34 -32.12 -7.20 25.25
C SER A 34 -32.49 -8.03 24.03
N LEU A 35 -33.15 -7.42 23.05
CA LEU A 35 -33.65 -8.06 21.84
C LEU A 35 -33.04 -7.41 20.61
N TRP A 36 -32.31 -8.22 19.86
CA TRP A 36 -31.76 -7.87 18.56
C TRP A 36 -32.59 -8.56 17.48
N LYS A 37 -33.16 -7.78 16.55
CA LYS A 37 -33.94 -8.31 15.43
C LYS A 37 -33.44 -7.73 14.11
N ARG A 38 -33.61 -8.51 13.05
CA ARG A 38 -33.39 -8.04 11.68
C ARG A 38 -34.74 -7.71 11.07
N LEU A 39 -35.01 -6.42 10.89
CA LEU A 39 -36.27 -5.92 10.35
C LEU A 39 -36.15 -5.56 8.86
N ASP A 40 -34.99 -5.07 8.44
CA ASP A 40 -34.80 -4.58 7.09
C ASP A 40 -34.47 -5.71 6.11
N ARG A 41 -35.23 -5.75 5.02
CA ARG A 41 -35.07 -6.72 3.93
C ARG A 41 -35.21 -5.98 2.60
N VAL A 42 -34.36 -6.32 1.64
CA VAL A 42 -34.53 -5.87 0.26
C VAL A 42 -35.01 -7.05 -0.56
N LEU A 43 -36.17 -6.87 -1.17
CA LEU A 43 -36.82 -7.85 -2.01
C LEU A 43 -36.63 -7.45 -3.48
N VAL A 44 -36.23 -8.39 -4.32
CA VAL A 44 -36.03 -8.17 -5.75
C VAL A 44 -36.67 -9.31 -6.55
N ASN A 45 -37.09 -9.02 -7.78
CA ASN A 45 -37.61 -10.04 -8.69
C ASN A 45 -36.50 -10.70 -9.51
N GLU A 46 -36.85 -11.76 -10.23
CA GLU A 46 -35.92 -12.52 -11.07
C GLU A 46 -35.27 -11.65 -12.16
N ALA A 47 -36.03 -10.74 -12.78
CA ALA A 47 -35.51 -9.81 -13.79
C ALA A 47 -34.35 -8.94 -13.24
N TRP A 48 -34.43 -8.51 -11.98
CA TRP A 48 -33.36 -7.80 -11.29
C TRP A 48 -32.12 -8.68 -11.09
N LEU A 49 -32.30 -9.93 -10.65
CA LEU A 49 -31.19 -10.87 -10.43
C LEU A 49 -30.47 -11.23 -11.73
N VAL A 50 -31.20 -11.33 -12.84
CA VAL A 50 -30.61 -11.53 -14.18
C VAL A 50 -29.74 -10.35 -14.58
N LYS A 51 -30.22 -9.12 -14.33
CA LYS A 51 -29.52 -7.88 -14.73
C LYS A 51 -28.36 -7.51 -13.80
N TRP A 52 -28.46 -7.80 -12.50
CA TRP A 52 -27.45 -7.45 -11.49
C TRP A 52 -27.16 -8.61 -10.52
N PRO A 53 -26.48 -9.68 -10.99
CA PRO A 53 -26.34 -10.94 -10.24
C PRO A 53 -25.45 -10.84 -9.00
N LEU A 54 -24.62 -9.79 -8.89
CA LEU A 54 -23.73 -9.55 -7.74
C LEU A 54 -24.27 -8.48 -6.78
N THR A 55 -25.54 -8.09 -6.91
CA THR A 55 -26.15 -7.13 -5.98
C THR A 55 -26.10 -7.67 -4.55
N LYS A 56 -25.57 -6.86 -3.63
CA LYS A 56 -25.53 -7.17 -2.20
C LYS A 56 -26.00 -5.98 -1.40
N VAL A 57 -26.69 -6.26 -0.31
CA VAL A 57 -27.09 -5.24 0.65
C VAL A 57 -25.98 -5.10 1.69
N LEU A 58 -25.46 -3.89 1.93
CA LEU A 58 -24.52 -3.65 3.02
C LEU A 58 -25.27 -3.06 4.22
N VAL A 59 -25.26 -3.78 5.34
CA VAL A 59 -25.82 -3.33 6.62
C VAL A 59 -24.69 -2.81 7.50
N CYS A 60 -24.67 -1.51 7.79
CA CYS A 60 -23.64 -0.85 8.60
C CYS A 60 -24.05 -0.73 10.08
N THR A 61 -23.08 -0.66 11.01
CA THR A 61 -23.34 -0.55 12.47
C THR A 61 -23.78 0.85 12.93
N ALA A 62 -24.89 0.82 13.70
CA ALA A 62 -25.38 1.61 14.85
C ALA A 62 -24.93 3.07 15.09
N GLU A 63 -25.93 3.96 15.20
CA GLU A 63 -26.27 4.62 16.49
C GLU A 63 -27.65 5.28 16.46
N HIS A 64 -28.13 5.74 15.31
CA HIS A 64 -29.50 6.18 15.15
C HIS A 64 -29.98 5.78 13.74
N ILE A 65 -31.28 5.51 13.61
CA ILE A 65 -31.97 5.04 12.41
C ILE A 65 -31.36 5.64 11.12
N ARG A 66 -30.78 4.79 10.26
CA ARG A 66 -30.18 5.19 8.98
C ARG A 66 -30.56 4.21 7.86
N PRO A 67 -30.60 4.69 6.60
CA PRO A 67 -31.09 3.91 5.46
C PRO A 67 -30.17 2.74 5.12
N LEU A 68 -30.78 1.64 4.68
CA LEU A 68 -30.09 0.49 4.10
C LEU A 68 -29.29 0.95 2.87
N THR A 69 -27.98 0.70 2.85
CA THR A 69 -27.16 1.02 1.68
C THR A 69 -27.13 -0.18 0.73
N LEU A 70 -27.83 -0.05 -0.38
CA LEU A 70 -27.79 -1.03 -1.47
C LEU A 70 -26.51 -0.81 -2.29
N ILE A 71 -25.59 -1.77 -2.27
CA ILE A 71 -24.40 -1.73 -3.12
C ILE A 71 -24.70 -2.51 -4.39
N LEU A 72 -24.97 -1.77 -5.46
CA LEU A 72 -25.12 -2.32 -6.80
C LEU A 72 -23.74 -2.54 -7.41
N SER A 73 -23.23 -3.77 -7.30
CA SER A 73 -22.12 -4.21 -8.14
C SER A 73 -22.68 -4.80 -9.43
N GLY A 74 -22.94 -3.94 -10.40
CA GLY A 74 -23.37 -4.34 -11.74
C GLY A 74 -22.16 -4.65 -12.61
N TYR A 75 -22.02 -5.90 -13.04
CA TYR A 75 -21.36 -6.15 -14.33
C TYR A 75 -22.39 -5.77 -15.40
N ASP A 76 -22.15 -4.70 -16.14
CA ASP A 76 -22.83 -4.50 -17.40
C ASP A 76 -22.45 -5.69 -18.29
N ARG A 77 -23.42 -6.54 -18.68
CA ARG A 77 -23.14 -7.72 -19.53
C ARG A 77 -22.58 -7.31 -20.90
N ASN A 78 -22.74 -6.04 -21.31
CA ASN A 78 -22.10 -5.51 -22.51
C ASN A 78 -20.59 -5.30 -22.34
N TYR A 79 -20.07 -5.37 -21.11
CA TYR A 79 -18.64 -5.42 -20.79
C TYR A 79 -18.18 -6.86 -20.51
N GLU A 80 -18.44 -7.79 -21.43
CA GLU A 80 -17.71 -9.08 -21.46
C GLU A 80 -16.19 -8.87 -21.67
N GLN A 81 -15.74 -7.65 -21.96
CA GLN A 81 -14.34 -7.30 -22.03
C GLN A 81 -13.80 -6.64 -20.77
N GLY A 82 -13.64 -7.44 -19.70
CA GLY A 82 -12.73 -7.06 -18.61
C GLY A 82 -11.37 -6.64 -19.19
N MET A 83 -10.77 -5.59 -18.60
CA MET A 83 -9.50 -5.02 -19.06
C MET A 83 -8.46 -6.13 -19.26
N PHE A 84 -7.71 -6.08 -20.37
CA PHE A 84 -6.63 -7.05 -20.58
C PHE A 84 -5.72 -7.06 -19.35
N ARG A 85 -5.23 -8.24 -18.98
CA ARG A 85 -4.39 -8.43 -17.81
C ARG A 85 -3.40 -9.55 -18.12
N PHE A 86 -2.13 -9.20 -18.20
CA PHE A 86 -1.05 -10.18 -18.34
C PHE A 86 -0.79 -10.86 -17.00
N ASP A 87 -1.03 -12.17 -16.90
CA ASP A 87 -0.76 -12.94 -15.69
C ASP A 87 0.66 -13.51 -15.73
N ASN A 88 1.44 -13.39 -14.64
CA ASN A 88 2.89 -13.68 -14.62
C ASN A 88 3.22 -15.13 -15.01
N PHE A 89 2.31 -16.07 -14.76
CA PHE A 89 2.50 -17.47 -15.17
C PHE A 89 2.60 -17.64 -16.69
N LEU A 90 2.01 -16.73 -17.50
CA LEU A 90 2.09 -16.79 -18.96
C LEU A 90 3.52 -16.63 -19.46
N ALA A 91 4.34 -15.84 -18.75
CA ALA A 91 5.76 -15.69 -19.05
C ALA A 91 6.56 -17.00 -18.85
N LYS A 92 6.03 -17.94 -18.06
CA LYS A 92 6.67 -19.21 -17.73
C LYS A 92 6.20 -20.38 -18.61
N GLN A 93 5.23 -20.15 -19.51
CA GLN A 93 4.68 -21.20 -20.34
C GLN A 93 5.66 -21.59 -21.47
N PRO A 94 5.78 -22.89 -21.79
CA PRO A 94 6.48 -23.33 -22.99
C PRO A 94 5.88 -22.65 -24.24
N GLY A 95 6.72 -22.00 -25.06
CA GLY A 95 6.26 -21.29 -26.26
C GLY A 95 5.81 -19.84 -26.04
N PHE A 96 5.95 -19.27 -24.84
CA PHE A 96 5.71 -17.84 -24.59
C PHE A 96 6.50 -16.95 -25.55
N ILE A 97 7.83 -17.14 -25.61
CA ILE A 97 8.72 -16.38 -26.49
C ILE A 97 8.31 -16.52 -27.95
N ASN A 98 7.98 -17.74 -28.41
CA ASN A 98 7.57 -17.98 -29.79
C ASN A 98 6.26 -17.26 -30.13
N THR A 99 5.32 -17.20 -29.18
CA THR A 99 4.05 -16.47 -29.34
C THR A 99 4.28 -14.96 -29.38
N VAL A 100 5.17 -14.44 -28.53
CA VAL A 100 5.56 -13.03 -28.57
C VAL A 100 6.23 -12.73 -29.90
N TRP A 101 7.21 -13.53 -30.31
CA TRP A 101 7.93 -13.35 -31.57
C TRP A 101 7.01 -13.39 -32.79
N SER A 102 6.09 -14.37 -32.86
CA SER A 102 5.16 -14.48 -33.99
C SER A 102 4.21 -13.27 -34.08
N THR A 103 3.87 -12.66 -32.95
CA THR A 103 3.05 -11.44 -32.88
C THR A 103 3.88 -10.18 -33.12
N TRP A 104 5.17 -10.19 -32.78
CA TRP A 104 6.04 -9.01 -32.78
C TRP A 104 6.87 -8.82 -34.05
N LYS A 105 7.01 -9.86 -34.88
CA LYS A 105 7.78 -9.85 -36.13
C LYS A 105 7.22 -8.92 -37.22
N HIS A 106 5.95 -8.52 -37.12
CA HIS A 106 5.32 -7.67 -38.12
C HIS A 106 5.95 -6.26 -38.12
N SER A 107 6.25 -5.73 -39.30
CA SER A 107 6.65 -4.34 -39.46
C SER A 107 5.42 -3.43 -39.36
N ILE A 108 5.58 -2.28 -38.70
CA ILE A 108 4.53 -1.27 -38.56
C ILE A 108 5.09 0.03 -39.08
N TYR A 109 4.32 0.68 -39.94
CA TYR A 109 4.65 1.99 -40.46
C TYR A 109 4.34 3.08 -39.41
N GLY A 110 5.26 4.03 -39.25
CA GLY A 110 5.14 5.15 -38.31
C GLY A 110 6.37 5.32 -37.41
N THR A 111 6.22 6.08 -36.33
CA THR A 111 7.30 6.29 -35.35
C THR A 111 7.64 5.01 -34.60
N ARG A 112 8.86 4.92 -34.05
CA ARG A 112 9.28 3.73 -33.28
C ARG A 112 8.35 3.50 -32.09
N MET A 113 7.97 4.58 -31.39
CA MET A 113 6.98 4.56 -30.32
C MET A 113 5.60 4.03 -30.76
N TYR A 114 5.13 4.42 -31.95
CA TYR A 114 3.86 3.94 -32.49
C TYR A 114 3.92 2.45 -32.83
N GLY A 115 5.05 2.00 -33.39
CA GLY A 115 5.34 0.58 -33.63
C GLY A 115 5.21 -0.24 -32.34
N VAL A 116 5.92 0.15 -31.28
CA VAL A 116 5.87 -0.55 -29.98
C VAL A 116 4.45 -0.63 -29.43
N ILE A 117 3.70 0.48 -29.39
CA ILE A 117 2.33 0.49 -28.86
C ILE A 117 1.39 -0.39 -29.69
N THR A 118 1.53 -0.38 -31.01
CA THR A 118 0.68 -1.17 -31.90
C THR A 118 0.97 -2.68 -31.75
N LYS A 119 2.25 -3.08 -31.67
CA LYS A 119 2.64 -4.47 -31.35
C LYS A 119 2.16 -4.89 -29.97
N MET A 120 2.26 -4.02 -28.96
CA MET A 120 1.73 -4.30 -27.62
C MET A 120 0.22 -4.54 -27.62
N LYS A 121 -0.55 -3.77 -28.40
CA LYS A 121 -2.00 -3.98 -28.56
C LYS A 121 -2.31 -5.30 -29.27
N ALA A 122 -1.44 -5.74 -30.18
CA ALA A 122 -1.58 -7.02 -30.88
C ALA A 122 -1.38 -8.24 -29.96
N LEU A 123 -0.83 -8.07 -28.75
CA LEU A 123 -0.69 -9.14 -27.74
C LEU A 123 -2.00 -9.44 -26.98
N LYS A 124 -3.11 -8.78 -27.31
CA LYS A 124 -4.43 -9.07 -26.72
C LYS A 124 -4.89 -10.53 -26.83
N PRO A 125 -4.53 -11.34 -27.85
CA PRO A 125 -4.88 -12.77 -27.92
C PRO A 125 -4.39 -13.63 -26.74
N PHE A 126 -3.37 -13.20 -25.97
CA PHE A 126 -3.01 -13.83 -24.69
C PHE A 126 -4.19 -13.92 -23.71
N ARG A 127 -5.24 -13.11 -23.91
CA ARG A 127 -6.50 -13.18 -23.16
C ARG A 127 -7.18 -14.55 -23.29
N ALA A 128 -7.14 -15.19 -24.44
CA ALA A 128 -7.74 -16.51 -24.65
C ALA A 128 -6.99 -17.61 -23.88
N GLN A 129 -5.65 -17.49 -23.78
CA GLN A 129 -4.81 -18.42 -23.02
C GLN A 129 -5.08 -18.37 -21.51
N ARG A 130 -5.71 -17.31 -20.99
CA ARG A 130 -6.18 -17.23 -19.60
C ARG A 130 -7.33 -18.20 -19.30
N LYS A 131 -8.09 -18.65 -20.30
CA LYS A 131 -9.19 -19.62 -20.08
C LYS A 131 -8.68 -21.03 -19.75
N LYS A 132 -7.42 -21.35 -20.09
CA LYS A 132 -6.76 -22.64 -19.76
C LYS A 132 -6.17 -22.70 -18.34
N LYS A 133 -6.39 -21.67 -17.52
CA LYS A 133 -5.63 -21.39 -16.29
C LYS A 133 -5.93 -22.32 -15.10
N GLY A 134 -7.10 -22.97 -15.06
CA GLY A 134 -7.60 -23.53 -13.79
C GLY A 134 -7.74 -22.46 -12.69
N ASP A 135 -8.41 -22.77 -11.58
CA ASP A 135 -8.59 -21.78 -10.52
C ASP A 135 -7.33 -21.64 -9.65
N MET A 136 -6.54 -20.60 -9.91
CA MET A 136 -5.32 -20.28 -9.17
C MET A 136 -5.60 -19.94 -7.70
N THR A 137 -6.82 -19.47 -7.39
CA THR A 137 -7.30 -19.25 -6.02
C THR A 137 -7.44 -20.60 -5.32
N ASN A 138 -8.02 -21.59 -6.00
CA ASN A 138 -8.05 -22.97 -5.51
C ASN A 138 -6.65 -23.55 -5.36
N ASN A 139 -5.70 -23.29 -6.26
CA ASN A 139 -4.33 -23.78 -6.10
C ASN A 139 -3.61 -23.19 -4.88
N VAL A 140 -3.82 -21.90 -4.58
CA VAL A 140 -3.30 -21.26 -3.36
C VAL A 140 -4.02 -21.79 -2.11
N HIS A 141 -5.35 -22.00 -2.18
CA HIS A 141 -6.12 -22.62 -1.10
C HIS A 141 -5.70 -24.07 -0.84
N LEU A 142 -5.45 -24.85 -1.89
CA LEU A 142 -4.95 -26.22 -1.84
C LEU A 142 -3.53 -26.26 -1.26
N ALA A 143 -2.62 -25.40 -1.72
CA ALA A 143 -1.27 -25.31 -1.17
C ALA A 143 -1.30 -24.92 0.32
N LYS A 144 -2.21 -24.02 0.71
CA LYS A 144 -2.44 -23.63 2.11
C LYS A 144 -3.02 -24.77 2.93
N SER A 145 -3.99 -25.54 2.40
CA SER A 145 -4.59 -26.67 3.11
C SER A 145 -3.59 -27.81 3.30
N PHE A 146 -2.76 -28.13 2.30
CA PHE A 146 -1.70 -29.13 2.41
C PHE A 146 -0.65 -28.72 3.43
N LEU A 147 -0.23 -27.45 3.43
CA LEU A 147 0.70 -26.93 4.43
C LEU A 147 0.12 -27.05 5.85
N GLN A 148 -1.16 -26.72 6.03
CA GLN A 148 -1.83 -26.80 7.33
C GLN A 148 -1.98 -28.25 7.82
N GLN A 149 -2.28 -29.20 6.93
CA GLN A 149 -2.36 -30.62 7.27
C GLN A 149 -1.00 -31.21 7.63
N ALA A 150 0.05 -30.92 6.86
CA ALA A 150 1.41 -31.37 7.16
C ALA A 150 1.89 -30.83 8.52
N GLN A 151 1.57 -29.56 8.84
CA GLN A 151 1.89 -28.95 10.12
C GLN A 151 1.16 -29.64 11.29
N THR A 152 -0.11 -30.02 11.10
CA THR A 152 -0.92 -30.71 12.11
C THR A 152 -0.41 -32.13 12.38
N LEU A 153 0.01 -32.84 11.33
CA LEU A 153 0.61 -34.17 11.46
C LEU A 153 1.96 -34.11 12.18
N PHE A 154 2.81 -33.13 11.85
CA PHE A 154 4.06 -32.93 12.57
C PHE A 154 3.84 -32.60 14.06
N ASP A 155 2.89 -31.72 14.38
CA ASP A 155 2.57 -31.37 15.76
C ASP A 155 2.07 -32.58 16.58
N LYS A 156 1.43 -33.56 15.92
CA LYS A 156 0.92 -34.79 16.56
C LYS A 156 1.99 -35.87 16.77
N TYR A 157 2.83 -36.15 15.77
CA TYR A 157 3.73 -37.31 15.78
C TYR A 157 5.23 -36.96 15.97
N LYS A 158 5.62 -35.70 15.73
CA LYS A 158 6.98 -35.16 15.94
C LYS A 158 8.12 -35.92 15.22
N GLU A 159 7.83 -36.59 14.11
CA GLU A 159 8.83 -37.34 13.33
C GLU A 159 9.66 -36.44 12.40
N SER A 160 10.90 -36.86 12.13
CA SER A 160 11.86 -36.13 11.29
C SER A 160 11.45 -36.08 9.80
N THR A 161 10.77 -37.11 9.31
CA THR A 161 10.20 -37.22 7.96
C THR A 161 9.05 -36.22 7.76
N LEU A 162 8.19 -36.04 8.75
CA LEU A 162 7.10 -35.05 8.74
C LEU A 162 7.64 -33.61 8.79
N LEU A 163 8.78 -33.37 9.45
CA LEU A 163 9.47 -32.07 9.41
C LEU A 163 9.99 -31.74 8.00
N GLN A 164 10.49 -32.74 7.27
CA GLN A 164 10.89 -32.58 5.86
C GLN A 164 9.68 -32.28 4.97
N LEU A 165 8.55 -32.96 5.20
CA LEU A 165 7.30 -32.69 4.50
C LEU A 165 6.80 -31.26 4.74
N VAL A 166 6.80 -30.78 6.00
CA VAL A 166 6.44 -29.39 6.33
C VAL A 166 7.37 -28.40 5.63
N LYS A 167 8.68 -28.64 5.60
CA LYS A 167 9.65 -27.79 4.88
C LYS A 167 9.39 -27.77 3.37
N LEU A 168 9.04 -28.91 2.78
CA LEU A 168 8.68 -29.01 1.36
C LEU A 168 7.39 -28.26 1.06
N CYS A 169 6.34 -28.43 1.87
CA CYS A 169 5.08 -27.68 1.72
C CYS A 169 5.29 -26.18 1.92
N GLN A 170 6.15 -25.76 2.86
CA GLN A 170 6.54 -24.37 3.04
C GLN A 170 7.30 -23.85 1.82
N LEU A 171 8.21 -24.62 1.24
CA LEU A 171 8.90 -24.27 0.00
C LEU A 171 7.92 -24.16 -1.18
N THR A 172 6.92 -25.02 -1.30
CA THR A 172 5.91 -24.96 -2.37
C THR A 172 4.98 -23.75 -2.18
N TYR A 173 4.56 -23.47 -0.95
CA TYR A 173 3.79 -22.27 -0.60
C TYR A 173 4.61 -21.00 -0.80
N CYS A 174 5.87 -20.98 -0.36
CA CYS A 174 6.81 -19.90 -0.60
C CYS A 174 7.13 -19.74 -2.09
N LYS A 175 7.30 -20.79 -2.89
CA LYS A 175 7.46 -20.70 -4.35
C LYS A 175 6.20 -20.19 -5.05
N ALA A 176 5.02 -20.47 -4.51
CA ALA A 176 3.76 -19.90 -4.98
C ALA A 176 3.63 -18.41 -4.63
N VAL A 177 4.28 -17.95 -3.55
CA VAL A 177 4.26 -16.56 -3.04
C VAL A 177 5.46 -15.71 -3.53
N GLN A 178 6.65 -16.30 -3.70
CA GLN A 178 7.93 -15.65 -4.02
C GLN A 178 8.18 -15.57 -5.54
N GLN A 179 7.16 -15.25 -6.32
CA GLN A 179 7.35 -14.85 -7.72
C GLN A 179 7.78 -13.38 -7.85
N GLU A 180 8.44 -12.82 -6.84
CA GLU A 180 8.83 -11.40 -6.81
C GLU A 180 10.25 -11.26 -6.22
N THR A 181 11.15 -10.75 -7.06
CA THR A 181 12.40 -10.01 -6.80
C THR A 181 13.67 -10.70 -6.26
N THR A 182 14.77 -10.50 -7.02
CA THR A 182 16.04 -9.92 -6.53
C THR A 182 16.78 -9.26 -7.71
N TYR A 183 17.35 -8.05 -7.52
CA TYR A 183 18.39 -7.50 -8.41
C TYR A 183 19.50 -6.80 -7.60
N PRO A 184 20.78 -6.93 -8.01
CA PRO A 184 21.89 -6.20 -7.43
C PRO A 184 22.12 -4.84 -8.10
N HIS A 185 22.64 -3.91 -7.31
CA HIS A 185 23.08 -2.57 -7.72
C HIS A 185 24.48 -2.61 -8.34
N HIS A 186 24.67 -1.86 -9.42
CA HIS A 186 25.98 -1.33 -9.81
C HIS A 186 25.85 0.17 -10.09
N GLY A 187 26.78 0.94 -9.53
CA GLY A 187 26.90 2.37 -9.72
C GLY A 187 27.85 2.71 -10.86
N GLY A 188 27.59 3.84 -11.53
CA GLY A 188 28.45 4.36 -12.58
C GLY A 188 28.28 5.87 -12.82
N GLY A 189 29.42 6.58 -12.75
CA GLY A 189 29.86 7.66 -13.64
C GLY A 189 28.99 8.90 -13.87
N TYR A 190 29.54 10.07 -13.55
CA TYR A 190 28.97 11.38 -13.84
C TYR A 190 29.15 11.78 -15.31
N CYS A 191 28.05 11.80 -16.07
CA CYS A 191 27.89 12.59 -17.30
C CYS A 191 26.39 12.68 -17.63
N THR A 192 25.85 13.88 -17.79
CA THR A 192 24.42 14.15 -18.06
C THR A 192 24.11 14.40 -19.54
N ASP A 193 25.13 14.75 -20.33
CA ASP A 193 24.97 15.21 -21.72
C ASP A 193 25.23 14.11 -22.78
N SER A 194 25.60 12.91 -22.34
CA SER A 194 25.79 11.79 -23.25
C SER A 194 24.45 11.30 -23.83
N PRO A 195 24.42 10.84 -25.10
CA PRO A 195 23.21 10.24 -25.66
C PRO A 195 22.77 9.03 -24.84
N VAL A 196 21.45 8.83 -24.70
CA VAL A 196 20.89 7.66 -24.00
C VAL A 196 21.28 6.38 -24.74
N THR A 197 21.90 5.45 -24.02
CA THR A 197 22.37 4.18 -24.60
C THR A 197 21.32 3.06 -24.43
N VAL A 198 21.41 2.03 -25.26
CA VAL A 198 20.52 0.85 -25.18
C VAL A 198 20.64 0.14 -23.83
N ASP A 199 21.85 0.13 -23.24
CA ASP A 199 22.09 -0.45 -21.93
C ASP A 199 21.44 0.36 -20.82
N GLU A 200 21.52 1.69 -20.86
CA GLU A 200 20.82 2.58 -19.93
C GLU A 200 19.30 2.34 -19.96
N VAL A 201 18.74 2.11 -21.16
CA VAL A 201 17.32 1.75 -21.32
C VAL A 201 17.03 0.41 -20.67
N LYS A 202 17.82 -0.62 -20.94
CA LYS A 202 17.63 -1.96 -20.36
C LYS A 202 17.68 -1.90 -18.83
N GLU A 203 18.67 -1.23 -18.26
CA GLU A 203 18.79 -1.05 -16.82
C GLU A 203 17.58 -0.31 -16.22
N ALA A 204 17.05 0.69 -16.91
CA ALA A 204 15.87 1.43 -16.45
C ALA A 204 14.62 0.53 -16.43
N PHE A 205 14.43 -0.34 -17.42
CA PHE A 205 13.32 -1.29 -17.45
C PHE A 205 13.43 -2.39 -16.39
N PHE A 206 14.64 -2.89 -16.15
CA PHE A 206 14.88 -4.00 -15.22
C PHE A 206 14.80 -3.59 -13.74
N ASP A 207 15.08 -2.32 -13.46
CA ASP A 207 14.97 -1.71 -12.12
C ASP A 207 13.53 -1.30 -11.75
N ILE A 208 12.58 -1.39 -12.67
CA ILE A 208 11.16 -1.23 -12.32
C ILE A 208 10.72 -2.48 -11.52
N SER A 209 10.01 -2.25 -10.41
CA SER A 209 9.44 -3.34 -9.59
C SER A 209 8.44 -4.17 -10.39
N GLU A 210 8.50 -5.49 -10.16
CA GLU A 210 7.63 -6.50 -10.78
C GLU A 210 6.17 -6.31 -10.35
N ASP A 211 5.97 -5.79 -9.14
CA ASP A 211 4.67 -5.61 -8.48
C ASP A 211 4.05 -4.25 -8.82
N SER A 212 4.73 -3.48 -9.68
CA SER A 212 4.25 -2.17 -10.09
C SER A 212 2.86 -2.25 -10.73
N ALA A 213 2.01 -1.29 -10.35
CA ALA A 213 0.63 -1.25 -10.80
C ALA A 213 0.51 -1.25 -12.32
N ARG A 214 -0.48 -2.01 -12.81
CA ARG A 214 -0.75 -2.23 -14.23
C ARG A 214 -1.36 -0.99 -14.85
N ASP A 215 -1.02 -0.75 -16.10
CA ASP A 215 -1.61 0.32 -16.89
C ASP A 215 -2.95 -0.09 -17.52
N ARG A 216 -3.54 0.82 -18.30
CA ARG A 216 -4.76 0.55 -19.08
C ARG A 216 -4.60 -0.61 -20.07
N MET A 217 -3.38 -0.87 -20.55
CA MET A 217 -3.09 -1.98 -21.48
C MET A 217 -3.02 -3.32 -20.76
N GLY A 218 -2.86 -3.35 -19.44
CA GLY A 218 -2.83 -4.58 -18.65
C GLY A 218 -1.50 -5.33 -18.65
N ILE A 219 -0.50 -4.76 -19.31
CA ILE A 219 0.86 -5.29 -19.40
C ILE A 219 1.68 -4.59 -18.31
N HIS A 220 2.50 -5.36 -17.60
CA HIS A 220 3.34 -4.84 -16.52
C HIS A 220 4.72 -5.47 -16.60
N GLN A 221 5.60 -5.02 -15.72
CA GLN A 221 7.03 -5.24 -15.77
C GLN A 221 7.49 -6.70 -16.04
N PRO A 222 6.89 -7.75 -15.44
CA PRO A 222 7.30 -9.15 -15.67
C PRO A 222 7.22 -9.59 -17.13
N PHE A 223 6.23 -9.06 -17.89
CA PHE A 223 6.15 -9.31 -19.33
C PHE A 223 7.40 -8.79 -20.04
N PHE A 224 7.83 -7.57 -19.74
CA PHE A 224 8.95 -6.92 -20.39
C PHE A 224 10.27 -7.64 -20.12
N LYS A 225 10.50 -8.08 -18.87
CA LYS A 225 11.67 -8.90 -18.53
C LYS A 225 11.69 -10.22 -19.29
N ALA A 226 10.56 -10.93 -19.30
CA ALA A 226 10.48 -12.23 -19.95
C ALA A 226 10.61 -12.12 -21.48
N ALA A 227 9.97 -11.11 -22.09
CA ALA A 227 9.95 -10.92 -23.54
C ALA A 227 11.15 -10.11 -24.08
N TRP A 228 12.04 -9.60 -23.22
CA TRP A 228 13.14 -8.71 -23.59
C TRP A 228 13.98 -9.18 -24.79
N PRO A 229 14.32 -10.49 -24.94
CA PRO A 229 15.08 -10.95 -26.10
C PRO A 229 14.41 -10.67 -27.45
N VAL A 230 13.09 -10.55 -27.47
CA VAL A 230 12.30 -10.29 -28.69
C VAL A 230 11.98 -8.80 -28.84
N ILE A 231 11.55 -8.15 -27.75
CA ILE A 231 10.98 -6.80 -27.82
C ILE A 231 12.00 -5.69 -27.49
N GLY A 232 13.12 -6.04 -26.85
CA GLY A 232 14.07 -5.09 -26.28
C GLY A 232 14.67 -4.14 -27.30
N GLY A 233 14.99 -4.62 -28.51
CA GLY A 233 15.54 -3.78 -29.58
C GLY A 233 14.57 -2.67 -30.01
N ASP A 234 13.31 -3.00 -30.28
CA ASP A 234 12.27 -2.04 -30.67
C ASP A 234 11.96 -1.04 -29.55
N ILE A 235 11.91 -1.52 -28.30
CA ILE A 235 11.67 -0.67 -27.13
C ILE A 235 12.82 0.30 -26.92
N SER A 236 14.06 -0.16 -26.97
CA SER A 236 15.23 0.70 -26.81
C SER A 236 15.30 1.74 -27.93
N ALA A 237 15.01 1.35 -29.17
CA ALA A 237 14.94 2.30 -30.29
C ALA A 237 13.84 3.36 -30.08
N ALA A 238 12.67 2.99 -29.56
CA ALA A 238 11.59 3.92 -29.26
C ALA A 238 11.93 4.89 -28.12
N VAL A 239 12.65 4.42 -27.10
CA VAL A 239 13.11 5.26 -26.00
C VAL A 239 14.19 6.23 -26.48
N VAL A 240 15.16 5.76 -27.26
CA VAL A 240 16.21 6.62 -27.84
C VAL A 240 15.60 7.67 -28.77
N GLU A 241 14.63 7.31 -29.61
CA GLU A 241 13.88 8.25 -30.46
C GLU A 241 13.22 9.37 -29.64
N PHE A 242 12.64 9.05 -28.47
CA PHE A 242 12.08 10.06 -27.58
C PHE A 242 13.14 11.06 -27.08
N PHE A 243 14.30 10.58 -26.62
CA PHE A 243 15.36 11.46 -26.11
C PHE A 243 16.05 12.28 -27.21
N GLN A 244 16.05 11.80 -28.45
CA GLN A 244 16.56 12.55 -29.61
C GLN A 244 15.56 13.59 -30.13
N SER A 245 14.27 13.24 -30.17
CA SER A 245 13.24 14.09 -30.78
C SER A 245 12.54 15.04 -29.80
N GLY A 246 12.56 14.74 -28.49
CA GLY A 246 11.80 15.43 -27.46
C GLY A 246 10.28 15.26 -27.57
N ARG A 247 9.78 14.38 -28.47
CA ARG A 247 8.35 14.21 -28.75
C ARG A 247 7.81 12.95 -28.10
N LEU A 248 6.76 13.07 -27.28
CA LEU A 248 6.11 11.92 -26.64
C LEU A 248 4.81 11.54 -27.36
N LEU A 249 4.67 10.25 -27.70
CA LEU A 249 3.42 9.73 -28.25
C LEU A 249 2.28 9.78 -27.21
N LYS A 250 1.12 10.35 -27.57
CA LYS A 250 -0.03 10.52 -26.66
C LYS A 250 -0.49 9.22 -25.99
N GLN A 251 -0.43 8.09 -26.71
CA GLN A 251 -0.78 6.77 -26.18
C GLN A 251 0.19 6.31 -25.09
N ILE A 252 1.45 6.73 -25.14
CA ILE A 252 2.44 6.49 -24.07
C ILE A 252 2.14 7.39 -22.86
N ASN A 253 1.56 8.57 -23.07
CA ASN A 253 1.14 9.45 -21.97
C ASN A 253 -0.23 9.08 -21.36
N ALA A 254 -0.91 8.06 -21.88
CA ALA A 254 -2.23 7.66 -21.38
C ALA A 254 -2.12 6.93 -20.03
N THR A 255 -2.67 7.53 -18.97
CA THR A 255 -2.63 6.98 -17.60
C THR A 255 -4.00 6.50 -17.14
N LEU A 256 -4.04 5.36 -16.42
CA LEU A 256 -5.24 4.92 -15.72
C LEU A 256 -5.29 5.55 -14.32
N LEU A 257 -6.32 6.35 -14.02
CA LEU A 257 -6.51 6.90 -12.67
C LEU A 257 -7.21 5.89 -11.76
N VAL A 258 -6.55 5.52 -10.66
CA VAL A 258 -7.07 4.62 -9.63
C VAL A 258 -7.26 5.41 -8.34
N LEU A 259 -8.47 5.37 -7.77
CA LEU A 259 -8.77 6.04 -6.51
C LEU A 259 -8.48 5.11 -5.33
N ILE A 260 -7.53 5.49 -4.47
CA ILE A 260 -7.21 4.76 -3.24
C ILE A 260 -7.78 5.51 -2.04
N PRO A 261 -8.60 4.88 -1.18
CA PRO A 261 -9.16 5.55 -0.01
C PRO A 261 -8.05 5.95 0.99
N LYS A 262 -8.06 7.21 1.46
CA LYS A 262 -7.15 7.72 2.50
C LYS A 262 -7.63 7.35 3.91
N VAL A 263 -8.94 7.16 4.07
CA VAL A 263 -9.62 6.83 5.34
C VAL A 263 -10.45 5.55 5.17
N GLN A 264 -10.83 4.91 6.27
CA GLN A 264 -11.53 3.61 6.24
C GLN A 264 -12.91 3.68 5.55
N LEU A 265 -13.63 4.79 5.72
CA LEU A 265 -14.97 4.98 5.19
C LEU A 265 -15.04 6.33 4.47
N PRO A 266 -14.56 6.42 3.22
CA PRO A 266 -14.58 7.67 2.48
C PRO A 266 -16.03 8.01 2.07
N THR A 267 -16.48 9.20 2.46
CA THR A 267 -17.76 9.80 2.10
C THR A 267 -17.63 10.88 1.04
N ARG A 268 -16.43 11.46 0.87
CA ARG A 268 -16.14 12.54 -0.09
C ARG A 268 -15.02 12.16 -1.05
N VAL A 269 -15.05 12.67 -2.28
CA VAL A 269 -14.01 12.42 -3.30
C VAL A 269 -12.62 12.88 -2.83
N ALA A 270 -12.54 13.97 -2.05
CA ALA A 270 -11.29 14.49 -1.47
C ALA A 270 -10.58 13.48 -0.52
N GLU A 271 -11.33 12.52 0.02
CA GLU A 271 -10.83 11.46 0.89
C GLU A 271 -10.22 10.30 0.10
N PHE A 272 -10.24 10.36 -1.22
CA PHE A 272 -9.46 9.47 -2.09
C PHE A 272 -8.15 10.12 -2.51
N ARG A 273 -7.12 9.29 -2.68
CA ARG A 273 -5.87 9.63 -3.35
C ARG A 273 -5.95 9.11 -4.77
N PRO A 274 -6.01 9.97 -5.79
CA PRO A 274 -5.86 9.53 -7.16
C PRO A 274 -4.42 9.09 -7.40
N ILE A 275 -4.23 7.89 -7.93
CA ILE A 275 -2.95 7.34 -8.37
C ILE A 275 -3.00 7.18 -9.88
N ALA A 276 -2.07 7.80 -10.59
CA ALA A 276 -1.89 7.63 -12.01
C ALA A 276 -1.06 6.36 -12.30
N CYS A 277 -1.72 5.32 -12.78
CA CYS A 277 -1.09 4.10 -13.27
C CYS A 277 -0.61 4.31 -14.71
N CYS A 278 0.61 4.80 -14.86
CA CYS A 278 1.29 4.98 -16.15
C CYS A 278 1.75 3.64 -16.74
N ASN A 279 1.95 3.61 -18.06
CA ASN A 279 2.55 2.45 -18.71
C ASN A 279 4.04 2.28 -18.35
N VAL A 280 4.55 1.07 -18.56
CA VAL A 280 5.92 0.70 -18.21
C VAL A 280 6.96 1.48 -19.04
N VAL A 281 6.65 1.79 -20.30
CA VAL A 281 7.54 2.57 -21.17
C VAL A 281 7.72 3.99 -20.62
N TYR A 282 6.63 4.66 -20.26
CA TYR A 282 6.62 5.98 -19.60
C TYR A 282 7.38 5.94 -18.29
N LYS A 283 7.16 4.90 -17.45
CA LYS A 283 7.91 4.72 -16.21
C LYS A 283 9.41 4.62 -16.49
N ALA A 284 9.83 3.87 -17.52
CA ALA A 284 11.24 3.78 -17.91
C ALA A 284 11.81 5.12 -18.39
N LEU A 285 11.07 5.87 -19.23
CA LEU A 285 11.47 7.22 -19.67
C LEU A 285 11.73 8.14 -18.47
N THR A 286 10.77 8.22 -17.54
CA THR A 286 10.92 9.04 -16.32
C THR A 286 12.04 8.54 -15.42
N LYS A 287 12.30 7.23 -15.36
CA LYS A 287 13.38 6.65 -14.57
C LYS A 287 14.75 7.05 -15.11
N ILE A 288 14.94 7.06 -16.43
CA ILE A 288 16.17 7.53 -17.08
C ILE A 288 16.41 9.00 -16.75
N LEU A 289 15.39 9.84 -16.91
CA LEU A 289 15.45 11.27 -16.54
C LEU A 289 15.84 11.45 -15.06
N VAL A 290 15.16 10.74 -14.16
CA VAL A 290 15.43 10.80 -12.71
C VAL A 290 16.86 10.38 -12.41
N ARG A 291 17.38 9.30 -13.01
CA ARG A 291 18.77 8.85 -12.79
C ARG A 291 19.79 9.88 -13.24
N ARG A 292 19.56 10.55 -14.36
CA ARG A 292 20.45 11.61 -14.85
C ARG A 292 20.39 12.84 -13.94
N LEU A 293 19.20 13.27 -13.54
CA LEU A 293 19.02 14.39 -12.60
C LEU A 293 19.59 14.11 -11.22
N GLN A 294 19.48 12.87 -10.72
CA GLN A 294 20.05 12.45 -9.44
C GLN A 294 21.55 12.74 -9.32
N LYS A 295 22.29 12.69 -10.44
CA LYS A 295 23.74 12.95 -10.46
C LYS A 295 24.09 14.39 -10.09
N VAL A 296 23.21 15.35 -10.40
CA VAL A 296 23.43 16.79 -10.14
C VAL A 296 22.57 17.32 -8.99
N LEU A 297 21.63 16.53 -8.51
CA LEU A 297 20.64 16.93 -7.50
C LEU A 297 21.28 17.47 -6.22
N HIS A 298 22.41 16.90 -5.81
CA HIS A 298 23.15 17.30 -4.61
C HIS A 298 23.80 18.68 -4.72
N LEU A 299 23.98 19.23 -5.92
CA LEU A 299 24.54 20.57 -6.16
C LEU A 299 23.46 21.66 -6.12
N ILE A 300 22.21 21.29 -6.38
CA ILE A 300 21.09 22.23 -6.56
C ILE A 300 20.23 22.27 -5.29
N ILE A 301 20.18 21.16 -4.54
CA ILE A 301 19.30 21.02 -3.39
C ILE A 301 20.06 21.26 -2.07
N ASP A 302 19.53 22.20 -1.28
CA ASP A 302 19.99 22.51 0.06
C ASP A 302 20.03 21.29 0.99
N TYR A 303 20.94 21.31 1.97
CA TYR A 303 21.11 20.20 2.92
C TYR A 303 19.86 19.95 3.80
N SER A 304 19.03 20.97 4.02
CA SER A 304 17.77 20.86 4.78
C SER A 304 16.66 20.08 4.07
N GLN A 305 16.78 19.85 2.75
CA GLN A 305 15.80 19.05 2.01
C GLN A 305 16.19 17.57 2.03
N ASN A 306 15.62 16.80 2.95
CA ASN A 306 15.91 15.37 3.06
C ASN A 306 14.94 14.46 2.27
N ALA A 307 13.77 14.96 1.90
CA ALA A 307 12.75 14.16 1.22
C ALA A 307 13.18 13.79 -0.22
N PHE A 308 13.07 12.49 -0.55
CA PHE A 308 13.30 11.93 -1.89
C PHE A 308 14.73 12.05 -2.43
N ILE A 309 15.73 12.27 -1.57
CA ILE A 309 17.14 12.31 -1.94
C ILE A 309 17.84 11.04 -1.44
N PRO A 310 18.51 10.27 -2.32
CA PRO A 310 19.26 9.08 -1.91
C PRO A 310 20.29 9.41 -0.82
N GLY A 311 20.33 8.59 0.23
CA GLY A 311 21.29 8.74 1.33
C GLY A 311 20.85 9.71 2.44
N ARG A 312 19.77 10.48 2.26
CA ARG A 312 19.20 11.35 3.29
C ARG A 312 18.04 10.67 4.01
N SER A 313 17.95 10.82 5.33
CA SER A 313 16.89 10.21 6.14
C SER A 313 15.80 11.23 6.47
N ILE A 314 14.55 10.78 6.50
CA ILE A 314 13.45 11.60 7.01
C ILE A 314 13.64 11.97 8.49
N ALA A 315 14.37 11.13 9.25
CA ALA A 315 14.67 11.38 10.66
C ALA A 315 15.53 12.64 10.84
N ASP A 316 16.41 12.95 9.89
CA ASP A 316 17.31 14.11 9.95
C ASP A 316 16.50 15.42 9.95
N ASN A 317 15.40 15.50 9.20
CA ASN A 317 14.47 16.64 9.26
C ASN A 317 13.82 16.79 10.63
N VAL A 318 13.47 15.67 11.27
CA VAL A 318 12.86 15.72 12.60
C VAL A 318 13.88 16.18 13.63
N MET A 319 15.12 15.71 13.55
CA MET A 319 16.21 16.16 14.43
C MET A 319 16.51 17.65 14.25
N LEU A 320 16.61 18.12 13.01
CA LEU A 320 16.80 19.54 12.72
C LEU A 320 15.66 20.39 13.29
N ALA A 321 14.40 19.98 13.07
CA ALA A 321 13.25 20.66 13.64
C ALA A 321 13.26 20.66 15.18
N GLN A 322 13.72 19.57 15.79
CA GLN A 322 13.84 19.43 17.24
C GLN A 322 14.94 20.34 17.82
N GLU A 323 16.07 20.51 17.13
CA GLU A 323 17.14 21.44 17.52
C GLU A 323 16.70 22.90 17.38
N LEU A 324 16.05 23.26 16.26
CA LEU A 324 15.48 24.59 16.06
C LEU A 324 14.47 24.93 17.18
N LEU A 325 13.67 23.95 17.58
CA LEU A 325 12.68 24.11 18.63
C LEU A 325 13.30 24.13 20.05
N ALA A 326 14.50 23.61 20.24
CA ALA A 326 15.26 23.82 21.49
C ALA A 326 15.75 25.28 21.62
N GLY A 327 16.00 25.95 20.49
CA GLY A 327 16.35 27.38 20.40
C GLY A 327 15.16 28.34 20.44
N TYR A 328 13.94 27.83 20.63
CA TYR A 328 12.66 28.55 20.48
C TYR A 328 12.45 29.79 21.37
N ASN A 329 13.29 30.00 22.39
CA ASN A 329 13.23 31.19 23.24
C ASN A 329 14.08 32.37 22.71
N GLN A 330 14.77 32.22 21.58
CA GLN A 330 15.55 33.30 20.97
C GLN A 330 14.64 34.33 20.27
N LYS A 331 14.94 35.62 20.44
CA LYS A 331 14.21 36.72 19.79
C LYS A 331 14.62 36.82 18.32
N ASN A 332 13.90 36.12 17.44
CA ASN A 332 13.95 36.38 16.01
C ASN A 332 12.51 36.62 15.52
N SER A 333 12.26 37.80 14.96
CA SER A 333 11.02 38.10 14.25
C SER A 333 11.03 37.36 12.90
N PRO A 334 9.94 36.69 12.52
CA PRO A 334 9.82 36.16 11.16
C PRO A 334 9.88 37.30 10.15
N GLN A 335 10.55 37.09 9.01
CA GLN A 335 10.48 38.02 7.88
C GLN A 335 9.25 37.68 7.04
N ASP A 336 8.29 38.60 7.02
CA ASP A 336 6.92 38.43 6.53
C ASP A 336 6.79 38.22 5.01
N ASP A 337 7.81 38.54 4.21
CA ASP A 337 7.65 38.59 2.75
C ASP A 337 7.86 37.24 2.05
N ALA A 338 8.64 36.33 2.64
CA ALA A 338 9.14 35.16 1.91
C ALA A 338 8.04 34.16 1.49
N LEU A 339 7.00 33.98 2.30
CA LEU A 339 5.91 33.04 1.97
C LEU A 339 4.95 33.61 0.92
N LEU A 340 4.70 34.92 0.95
CA LEU A 340 3.86 35.60 -0.03
C LEU A 340 4.60 35.73 -1.36
N GLU A 341 5.88 36.09 -1.33
CA GLU A 341 6.76 36.10 -2.48
C GLU A 341 6.87 34.71 -3.12
N PHE A 342 7.06 33.66 -2.31
CA PHE A 342 7.05 32.28 -2.79
C PHE A 342 5.72 31.90 -3.45
N ALA A 343 4.59 32.28 -2.85
CA ALA A 343 3.28 32.00 -3.42
C ALA A 343 3.08 32.73 -4.77
N ALA A 344 3.55 33.98 -4.87
CA ALA A 344 3.50 34.77 -6.10
C ALA A 344 4.39 34.17 -7.21
N MET A 345 5.60 33.71 -6.87
CA MET A 345 6.53 33.12 -7.83
C MET A 345 6.15 31.70 -8.28
N SER A 346 5.71 30.86 -7.34
CA SER A 346 5.46 29.44 -7.61
C SER A 346 4.02 29.13 -8.04
N GLY A 347 3.08 30.04 -7.77
CA GLY A 347 1.64 29.77 -7.90
C GLY A 347 1.09 28.76 -6.88
N LEU A 348 1.88 28.38 -5.87
CA LEU A 348 1.46 27.48 -4.81
C LEU A 348 0.91 28.26 -3.62
N HIS A 349 -0.25 27.85 -3.10
CA HIS A 349 -0.87 28.48 -1.95
C HIS A 349 -0.72 27.64 -0.67
N VAL A 350 -0.52 28.32 0.45
CA VAL A 350 -0.49 27.69 1.77
C VAL A 350 -1.88 27.16 2.12
N ASN A 351 -1.94 25.94 2.65
CA ASN A 351 -3.19 25.36 3.11
C ASN A 351 -3.48 25.76 4.57
N ALA A 352 -4.24 26.83 4.77
CA ALA A 352 -4.59 27.35 6.10
C ALA A 352 -5.24 26.30 7.03
N SER A 353 -5.98 25.33 6.48
CA SER A 353 -6.60 24.25 7.29
C SER A 353 -5.61 23.22 7.85
N LYS A 354 -4.38 23.20 7.32
CA LYS A 354 -3.30 22.31 7.75
C LYS A 354 -2.11 23.04 8.36
N SER A 355 -2.11 24.37 8.29
CA SER A 355 -1.05 25.22 8.80
C SER A 355 -1.44 25.77 10.16
N GLN A 356 -0.49 25.77 11.09
CA GLN A 356 -0.65 26.34 12.42
C GLN A 356 0.61 27.13 12.75
N ILE A 357 0.44 28.18 13.55
CA ILE A 357 1.54 28.98 14.09
C ILE A 357 1.68 28.71 15.58
N ILE A 358 2.92 28.56 16.06
CA ILE A 358 3.20 28.40 17.48
C ILE A 358 4.13 29.54 17.86
N LEU A 359 3.69 30.35 18.83
CA LEU A 359 4.39 31.56 19.24
C LEU A 359 5.17 31.34 20.53
N SER A 360 6.40 31.87 20.57
CA SER A 360 7.25 31.76 21.74
C SER A 360 6.74 32.65 22.88
N ALA A 361 7.04 32.26 24.11
CA ALA A 361 6.67 33.06 25.29
C ALA A 361 7.29 34.46 25.26
N SER A 362 8.39 34.63 24.52
CA SER A 362 9.08 35.91 24.30
C SER A 362 8.31 36.92 23.45
N VAL A 363 7.32 36.48 22.66
CA VAL A 363 6.59 37.31 21.67
C VAL A 363 5.18 37.64 22.15
N ARG A 364 4.92 37.60 23.47
CA ARG A 364 3.59 37.87 24.04
C ARG A 364 3.03 39.25 23.66
N ALA A 365 3.89 40.26 23.51
CA ALA A 365 3.47 41.63 23.20
C ALA A 365 2.94 41.79 21.76
N GLU A 366 3.51 41.07 20.80
CA GLU A 366 3.17 41.16 19.36
C GLU A 366 2.25 40.02 18.90
N ARG A 367 1.83 39.17 19.84
CA ARG A 367 1.06 37.94 19.60
C ARG A 367 -0.15 38.15 18.67
N GLN A 368 -0.99 39.14 18.98
CA GLN A 368 -2.22 39.36 18.21
C GLN A 368 -1.91 39.88 16.81
N ASN A 369 -0.96 40.82 16.68
CA ASN A 369 -0.55 41.36 15.40
C ASN A 369 -0.02 40.26 14.47
N ILE A 370 0.78 39.34 14.98
CA ILE A 370 1.31 38.21 14.19
C ILE A 370 0.19 37.27 13.74
N LEU A 371 -0.77 36.97 14.61
CA LEU A 371 -1.90 36.12 14.25
C LEU A 371 -2.79 36.76 13.17
N ASP A 372 -3.02 38.07 13.27
CA ASP A 372 -3.83 38.83 12.32
C ASP A 372 -3.15 38.93 10.95
N ILE A 373 -1.83 39.12 10.92
CA ILE A 373 -1.04 39.16 9.67
C ILE A 373 -0.97 37.77 9.02
N MET A 374 -0.68 36.73 9.80
CA MET A 374 -0.42 35.39 9.28
C MET A 374 -1.70 34.64 8.88
N GLY A 375 -2.83 34.94 9.52
CA GLY A 375 -4.12 34.30 9.23
C GLY A 375 -4.17 32.79 9.53
N PHE A 376 -3.22 32.28 10.33
CA PHE A 376 -3.17 30.88 10.75
C PHE A 376 -3.75 30.69 12.15
N GLN A 377 -4.30 29.49 12.40
CA GLN A 377 -4.71 29.12 13.75
C GLN A 377 -3.50 28.91 14.65
N GLU A 378 -3.59 29.39 15.89
CA GLU A 378 -2.56 29.14 16.89
C GLU A 378 -2.60 27.67 17.35
N GLY A 379 -1.45 27.00 17.25
CA GLY A 379 -1.24 25.63 17.70
C GLY A 379 -0.57 25.55 19.07
N THR A 380 -0.58 24.37 19.68
CA THR A 380 0.12 24.07 20.92
C THR A 380 1.10 22.93 20.73
N LEU A 381 2.21 22.94 21.48
CA LEU A 381 3.12 21.81 21.53
C LEU A 381 2.59 20.73 22.48
N PRO A 382 2.80 19.44 22.18
CA PRO A 382 3.54 18.90 21.03
C PRO A 382 2.69 18.80 19.74
N ILE A 383 3.27 19.18 18.60
CA ILE A 383 2.65 18.99 17.28
C ILE A 383 3.17 17.72 16.60
N THR A 384 2.35 17.10 15.73
CA THR A 384 2.81 15.96 14.93
C THR A 384 3.58 16.44 13.70
N TYR A 385 4.84 16.06 13.59
CA TYR A 385 5.70 16.30 12.43
C TYR A 385 6.24 14.99 11.89
N LEU A 386 6.01 14.73 10.59
CA LEU A 386 6.48 13.52 9.90
C LEU A 386 6.14 12.20 10.64
N GLY A 387 5.04 12.18 11.39
CA GLY A 387 4.51 11.01 12.07
C GLY A 387 4.98 10.80 13.52
N VAL A 388 5.79 11.71 14.06
CA VAL A 388 6.23 11.73 15.47
C VAL A 388 5.97 13.11 16.11
N PRO A 389 5.92 13.24 17.44
CA PRO A 389 5.70 14.53 18.09
C PRO A 389 6.97 15.38 18.05
N LEU A 390 6.83 16.69 17.80
CA LEU A 390 7.85 17.70 18.12
C LEU A 390 7.58 18.19 19.54
N VAL A 391 8.58 18.06 20.40
CA VAL A 391 8.49 18.37 21.83
C VAL A 391 9.52 19.44 22.18
N ALA A 392 9.22 20.38 23.09
CA ALA A 392 10.23 21.34 23.56
C ALA A 392 11.21 20.77 24.59
N SER A 393 10.95 19.56 25.07
CA SER A 393 11.65 18.91 26.18
C SER A 393 11.86 17.42 25.89
N ARG A 394 12.32 16.66 26.89
CA ARG A 394 12.49 15.20 26.76
C ARG A 394 11.14 14.52 26.53
N LEU A 395 11.12 13.54 25.63
CA LEU A 395 9.93 12.77 25.30
C LEU A 395 9.31 12.12 26.54
N SER A 396 8.08 12.50 26.87
CA SER A 396 7.35 11.95 28.00
C SER A 396 6.58 10.66 27.61
N ILE A 397 6.08 9.95 28.61
CA ILE A 397 5.21 8.78 28.39
C ILE A 397 3.89 9.20 27.74
N ALA A 398 3.38 10.40 28.05
CA ALA A 398 2.16 10.94 27.46
C ALA A 398 2.34 11.21 25.96
N ASP A 399 3.50 11.71 25.55
CA ASP A 399 3.83 11.98 24.14
C ASP A 399 3.91 10.69 23.30
N CYS A 400 4.09 9.53 23.95
CA CYS A 400 4.11 8.22 23.30
C CYS A 400 2.73 7.60 23.10
N GLN A 401 1.65 8.19 23.61
CA GLN A 401 0.29 7.65 23.44
C GLN A 401 -0.13 7.47 21.97
N PRO A 402 0.19 8.39 21.03
CA PRO A 402 -0.12 8.19 19.61
C PRO A 402 0.53 6.94 19.01
N LEU A 403 1.74 6.59 19.46
CA LEU A 403 2.42 5.36 19.03
C LEU A 403 1.67 4.12 19.55
N LEU A 404 1.32 4.11 20.84
CA LEU A 404 0.60 3.00 21.46
C LEU A 404 -0.78 2.81 20.84
N HIS A 405 -1.53 3.89 20.60
CA HIS A 405 -2.84 3.83 19.96
C HIS A 405 -2.76 3.29 18.52
N LYS A 406 -1.72 3.65 17.75
CA LYS A 406 -1.47 3.07 16.41
C LYS A 406 -1.19 1.57 16.48
N LEU A 407 -0.38 1.13 17.45
CA LEU A 407 -0.12 -0.29 17.68
C LEU A 407 -1.41 -1.04 18.04
N ASP A 408 -2.16 -0.53 19.01
CA ASP A 408 -3.40 -1.14 19.49
C ASP A 408 -4.46 -1.21 18.38
N SER A 409 -4.59 -0.16 17.55
CA SER A 409 -5.49 -0.15 16.38
C SER A 409 -5.15 -1.26 15.37
N ARG A 410 -3.85 -1.49 15.10
CA ARG A 410 -3.40 -2.58 14.21
C ARG A 410 -3.67 -3.95 14.82
N LEU A 411 -3.35 -4.11 16.10
CA LEU A 411 -3.59 -5.35 16.84
C LEU A 411 -5.08 -5.70 16.89
N ALA A 412 -5.95 -4.73 17.13
CA ALA A 412 -7.40 -4.91 17.15
C ALA A 412 -7.93 -5.35 15.76
N SER A 413 -7.45 -4.71 14.69
CA SER A 413 -7.81 -5.09 13.32
C SER A 413 -7.41 -6.53 12.99
N TRP A 414 -6.24 -6.99 13.44
CA TRP A 414 -5.81 -8.38 13.23
C TRP A 414 -6.41 -9.37 14.20
N GLY A 415 -6.90 -8.90 15.35
CA GLY A 415 -7.64 -9.69 16.32
C GLY A 415 -8.87 -10.38 15.70
N GLN A 416 -9.46 -9.78 14.67
CA GLN A 416 -10.62 -10.36 13.99
C GLN A 416 -10.26 -11.52 13.04
N HIS A 417 -8.97 -11.76 12.79
CA HIS A 417 -8.49 -12.79 11.88
C HIS A 417 -7.86 -13.97 12.65
N ASN A 418 -8.24 -15.20 12.31
CA ASN A 418 -7.59 -16.42 12.83
C ASN A 418 -6.21 -16.59 12.19
N LEU A 419 -5.20 -15.91 12.74
CA LEU A 419 -3.83 -15.90 12.23
C LEU A 419 -2.97 -17.01 12.87
N SER A 420 -2.21 -17.72 12.03
CA SER A 420 -1.20 -18.68 12.49
C SER A 420 -0.06 -17.98 13.24
N LEU A 421 0.72 -18.73 14.04
CA LEU A 421 1.91 -18.18 14.72
C LEU A 421 2.91 -17.55 13.72
N ALA A 422 3.07 -18.18 12.55
CA ALA A 422 3.91 -17.66 11.47
C ALA A 422 3.34 -16.35 10.88
N GLY A 423 2.03 -16.27 10.65
CA GLY A 423 1.37 -15.05 10.18
C GLY A 423 1.51 -13.90 11.17
N ARG A 424 1.32 -14.18 12.47
CA ARG A 424 1.53 -13.19 13.55
C ARG A 424 2.99 -12.71 13.60
N THR A 425 3.95 -13.63 13.51
CA THR A 425 5.38 -13.30 13.47
C THR A 425 5.71 -12.39 12.29
N GLN A 426 5.15 -12.68 11.11
CA GLN A 426 5.38 -11.85 9.92
C GLN A 426 4.82 -10.43 10.10
N LEU A 427 3.61 -10.29 10.63
CA LEU A 427 2.99 -8.98 10.90
C LEU A 427 3.74 -8.18 11.96
N ILE A 428 4.26 -8.85 13.00
CA ILE A 428 5.11 -8.18 13.98
C ILE A 428 6.35 -7.63 13.27
N LYS A 429 7.06 -8.46 12.50
CA LYS A 429 8.30 -8.07 11.82
C LYS A 429 8.10 -6.96 10.80
N SER A 430 7.05 -7.03 9.99
CA SER A 430 6.85 -6.08 8.89
C SER A 430 6.17 -4.78 9.32
N VAL A 431 5.30 -4.82 10.33
CA VAL A 431 4.45 -3.68 10.70
C VAL A 431 4.69 -3.19 12.14
N LEU A 432 4.61 -4.04 13.16
CA LEU A 432 4.73 -3.56 14.54
C LEU A 432 6.17 -3.14 14.88
N SER A 433 7.15 -3.87 14.34
CA SER A 433 8.58 -3.57 14.49
C SER A 433 8.97 -2.28 13.79
N SER A 434 8.47 -2.03 12.58
CA SER A 434 8.77 -0.80 11.85
C SER A 434 8.19 0.44 12.52
N LEU A 435 7.02 0.36 13.16
CA LEU A 435 6.42 1.48 13.90
C LEU A 435 7.29 2.02 15.03
N HIS A 436 7.76 1.15 15.93
CA HIS A 436 8.57 1.61 17.07
C HIS A 436 10.04 1.86 16.68
N THR A 437 10.57 1.15 15.67
CA THR A 437 11.92 1.42 15.16
C THR A 437 12.02 2.82 14.57
N TYR A 438 10.97 3.30 13.90
CA TYR A 438 10.94 4.68 13.40
C TYR A 438 11.01 5.70 14.55
N TRP A 439 10.21 5.52 15.61
CA TRP A 439 10.26 6.41 16.77
C TRP A 439 11.61 6.35 17.50
N ALA A 440 12.18 5.15 17.65
CA ALA A 440 13.48 4.93 18.27
C ALA A 440 14.65 5.49 17.44
N SER A 441 14.46 5.72 16.14
CA SER A 441 15.47 6.35 15.29
C SER A 441 15.61 7.86 15.55
N VAL A 442 14.56 8.49 16.09
CA VAL A 442 14.51 9.93 16.39
C VAL A 442 14.69 10.18 17.89
N PHE A 443 14.07 9.36 18.74
CA PHE A 443 14.01 9.58 20.18
C PHE A 443 14.55 8.40 20.98
N ILE A 444 15.12 8.71 22.15
CA ILE A 444 15.32 7.72 23.20
C ILE A 444 13.96 7.46 23.86
N LEU A 445 13.39 6.28 23.64
CA LEU A 445 12.08 5.92 24.18
C LEU A 445 12.14 5.63 25.69
N PRO A 446 11.17 6.10 26.50
CA PRO A 446 11.10 5.75 27.91
C PRO A 446 11.00 4.24 28.12
N LYS A 447 11.76 3.69 29.08
CA LYS A 447 11.75 2.25 29.40
C LYS A 447 10.35 1.70 29.67
N ALA A 448 9.48 2.51 30.28
CA ALA A 448 8.09 2.15 30.52
C ALA A 448 7.31 1.88 29.22
N VAL A 449 7.52 2.72 28.19
CA VAL A 449 6.87 2.60 26.88
C VAL A 449 7.38 1.37 26.15
N ILE A 450 8.69 1.11 26.17
CA ILE A 450 9.29 -0.10 25.58
C ILE A 450 8.67 -1.36 26.19
N LYS A 451 8.57 -1.42 27.52
CA LYS A 451 7.94 -2.55 28.23
C LYS A 451 6.49 -2.78 27.80
N VAL A 452 5.71 -1.71 27.61
CA VAL A 452 4.33 -1.80 27.13
C VAL A 452 4.29 -2.36 25.70
N ILE A 453 5.15 -1.88 24.80
CA ILE A 453 5.24 -2.36 23.42
C ILE A 453 5.61 -3.85 23.39
N GLU A 454 6.63 -4.26 24.15
CA GLU A 454 7.04 -5.66 24.25
C GLU A 454 5.92 -6.54 24.80
N GLN A 455 5.19 -6.07 25.82
CA GLN A 455 4.05 -6.79 26.37
C GLN A 455 2.93 -6.97 25.33
N ARG A 456 2.63 -5.94 24.53
CA ARG A 456 1.64 -6.02 23.43
C ARG A 456 2.07 -7.02 22.36
N ILE A 457 3.33 -6.95 21.91
CA ILE A 457 3.87 -7.86 20.90
C ILE A 457 3.86 -9.30 21.43
N ARG A 458 4.31 -9.54 22.66
CA ARG A 458 4.33 -10.86 23.30
C ARG A 458 2.94 -11.44 23.43
N THR A 459 1.98 -10.63 23.86
CA THR A 459 0.58 -11.04 23.99
C THR A 459 0.00 -11.43 22.64
N PHE A 460 0.22 -10.61 21.62
CA PHE A 460 -0.21 -10.91 20.26
C PHE A 460 0.42 -12.19 19.71
N LEU A 461 1.75 -12.35 19.85
CA LEU A 461 2.49 -13.51 19.36
C LEU A 461 2.00 -14.83 19.97
N TRP A 462 1.77 -14.86 21.28
CA TRP A 462 1.44 -16.11 21.98
C TRP A 462 -0.05 -16.34 22.10
N LYS A 463 -0.79 -15.35 22.62
CA LYS A 463 -2.22 -15.50 22.93
C LYS A 463 -3.13 -15.20 21.75
N GLY A 464 -2.70 -14.32 20.84
CA GLY A 464 -3.50 -13.92 19.67
C GLY A 464 -4.88 -13.40 20.09
N SER A 465 -5.87 -13.59 19.22
CA SER A 465 -7.23 -13.08 19.42
C SER A 465 -8.06 -13.84 20.45
N THR A 466 -7.72 -15.09 20.71
CA THR A 466 -8.51 -15.98 21.57
C THR A 466 -8.19 -15.78 23.06
N GLY A 467 -7.14 -15.01 23.38
CA GLY A 467 -6.64 -14.84 24.75
C GLY A 467 -6.04 -16.11 25.35
N ARG A 468 -6.10 -17.24 24.64
CA ARG A 468 -5.63 -18.56 25.09
C ARG A 468 -4.26 -18.84 24.45
N GLY A 469 -3.27 -19.08 25.30
CA GLY A 469 -1.92 -19.43 24.87
C GLY A 469 -0.88 -19.13 25.95
N TYR A 470 0.16 -19.96 26.01
CA TYR A 470 1.32 -19.74 26.87
C TYR A 470 2.57 -19.49 26.01
N ALA A 471 3.55 -18.81 26.59
CA ALA A 471 4.82 -18.58 25.91
C ALA A 471 5.55 -19.91 25.76
N LYS A 472 5.78 -20.37 24.53
CA LYS A 472 6.50 -21.63 24.27
C LYS A 472 8.02 -21.50 24.42
N VAL A 473 8.54 -20.27 24.38
CA VAL A 473 9.97 -19.95 24.47
C VAL A 473 10.13 -18.68 25.32
N ALA A 474 11.19 -18.61 26.12
CA ALA A 474 11.50 -17.41 26.89
C ALA A 474 11.74 -16.20 25.96
N TRP A 475 11.26 -15.03 26.38
CA TRP A 475 11.30 -13.81 25.56
C TRP A 475 12.74 -13.38 25.21
N GLU A 476 13.68 -13.56 26.13
CA GLU A 476 15.09 -13.24 25.94
C GLU A 476 15.74 -14.08 24.84
N HIS A 477 15.38 -15.36 24.73
CA HIS A 477 15.88 -16.24 23.66
C HIS A 477 15.35 -15.85 22.28
N ILE A 478 14.19 -15.21 22.22
CA ILE A 478 13.56 -14.73 20.99
C ILE A 478 14.20 -13.42 20.51
N CYS A 479 14.64 -12.59 21.46
CA CYS A 479 15.28 -11.30 21.20
C CYS A 479 16.79 -11.42 20.91
N ASN A 480 17.44 -12.52 21.30
CA ASN A 480 18.88 -12.71 21.11
C ASN A 480 19.29 -12.97 19.64
N ARG A 481 20.44 -12.39 19.24
CA ARG A 481 20.91 -12.25 17.85
C ARG A 481 21.24 -13.61 17.17
N ARG A 482 20.58 -13.88 16.05
CA ARG A 482 21.00 -14.53 14.78
C ARG A 482 21.98 -15.73 14.71
N ARG A 483 22.35 -16.46 15.76
CA ARG A 483 23.29 -17.60 15.58
C ARG A 483 22.74 -19.02 15.62
N LYS A 484 21.54 -19.32 16.13
CA LYS A 484 21.02 -20.71 16.07
C LYS A 484 19.53 -20.90 15.75
N VAL A 485 18.66 -19.89 15.86
CA VAL A 485 17.22 -20.06 15.57
C VAL A 485 16.63 -18.79 14.96
N GLY A 486 16.13 -18.86 13.72
CA GLY A 486 15.77 -17.72 12.85
C GLY A 486 14.56 -16.85 13.23
N TRP A 487 14.30 -16.61 14.52
CA TRP A 487 13.09 -15.91 14.96
C TRP A 487 13.24 -14.38 15.02
N GLY A 488 14.44 -13.86 15.28
CA GLY A 488 14.88 -12.48 14.99
C GLY A 488 13.88 -11.36 15.32
N PHE A 489 13.74 -11.01 16.59
CA PHE A 489 13.14 -9.74 17.03
C PHE A 489 14.27 -8.87 17.58
N ALA A 490 14.85 -8.01 16.74
CA ALA A 490 15.79 -7.01 17.23
C ALA A 490 14.99 -5.82 17.73
N VAL A 491 14.83 -5.68 19.05
CA VAL A 491 14.49 -4.41 19.67
C VAL A 491 15.81 -3.65 19.77
N TYR A 492 15.94 -2.56 19.01
CA TYR A 492 17.14 -1.72 19.07
C TYR A 492 17.14 -0.98 20.40
N TYR A 493 18.00 -1.42 21.31
CA TYR A 493 18.40 -0.66 22.49
C TYR A 493 19.54 0.27 22.07
N ARG A 494 19.35 1.58 22.19
CA ARG A 494 20.45 2.54 22.33
C ARG A 494 20.60 2.86 23.82
#